data_AF-A0A958JX67-F1
#
_entry.id   AF-A0A958JX67-F1
#
_cell.length_a   1.000
_cell.length_b   1.000
_cell.length_c   1.000
_cell.angle_alpha   90.00
_cell.angle_beta   90.00
_cell.angle_gamma   90.00
#
_symmetry.space_group_name_H-M   'P 1'
#
loop_
_entity.id
_entity.type
_entity.pdbx_description
1 polymer ?
#
loop_
_entity_poly.entity_id
_entity_poly.type
_entity_poly.pdbx_seq_one_letter_code
_entity_poly.pdbx_strand_id
1 'polypeptide(L)' 'MMFRIVFLLTFFLPAVLVAQESLRVGVIQSLSGIAAEDGKTVVQALELAQEELERRGVQIELVVEDDQTIPKNTVSSY' A
#
# COMPACT_ATOMS: atom_id res chain seq x y z
N MET A 1 -38.28 -14.66 -29.84
CA MET A 1 -36.88 -14.38 -30.24
C MET A 1 -36.23 -13.23 -29.46
N MET A 2 -36.97 -12.20 -29.01
CA MET A 2 -36.42 -11.03 -28.32
C MET A 2 -35.87 -11.31 -26.90
N PHE A 3 -36.44 -12.29 -26.18
CA PHE A 3 -36.01 -12.67 -24.82
C PHE A 3 -34.64 -13.38 -24.75
N ARG A 4 -34.16 -13.97 -25.86
CA ARG A 4 -32.86 -14.68 -25.91
C ARG A 4 -31.68 -13.74 -26.10
N ILE A 5 -31.90 -12.54 -26.66
CA ILE A 5 -30.85 -11.55 -26.94
C ILE A 5 -30.50 -10.76 -25.68
N VAL A 6 -31.52 -10.45 -24.85
CA VAL A 6 -31.33 -9.75 -23.56
C VAL A 6 -30.54 -10.61 -22.57
N PHE A 7 -30.77 -11.93 -22.55
CA PHE A 7 -30.06 -12.86 -21.67
C PHE A 7 -28.59 -13.07 -22.07
N LEU A 8 -28.25 -12.81 -23.34
CA LEU A 8 -26.89 -12.94 -23.85
C LEU A 8 -26.04 -11.67 -23.59
N LEU A 9 -26.68 -10.50 -23.52
CA LEU A 9 -26.01 -9.22 -23.22
C LEU A 9 -25.67 -9.06 -21.72
N THR A 10 -26.47 -9.63 -20.83
CA THR A 10 -26.18 -9.63 -19.38
C THR A 10 -25.09 -10.62 -18.97
N PHE A 11 -24.81 -11.64 -19.78
CA PHE A 11 -23.74 -12.63 -19.52
C PHE A 11 -22.35 -12.13 -19.97
N PHE A 12 -22.29 -11.07 -20.78
CA PHE A 12 -21.06 -10.45 -21.27
C PHE A 12 -20.64 -9.20 -20.48
N LEU A 13 -21.04 -9.12 -19.21
CA LEU A 13 -20.49 -8.20 -18.22
C LEU A 13 -19.33 -8.83 -17.39
N PRO A 14 -18.45 -9.72 -17.89
CA PRO A 14 -17.39 -10.23 -17.05
C PRO A 14 -16.36 -9.12 -16.87
N ALA A 15 -16.25 -8.69 -15.62
CA ALA A 15 -14.97 -8.68 -14.94
C ALA A 15 -13.87 -7.79 -15.55
N VAL A 16 -14.19 -6.55 -15.91
CA VAL A 16 -13.17 -5.49 -15.85
C VAL A 16 -13.08 -5.01 -14.40
N LEU A 17 -12.80 -5.93 -13.48
CA LEU A 17 -12.17 -5.58 -12.22
C LEU A 17 -10.68 -5.49 -12.58
N VAL A 18 -10.23 -4.32 -13.02
CA VAL A 18 -8.80 -4.05 -13.08
C VAL A 18 -8.33 -4.13 -11.63
N ALA A 19 -7.68 -5.23 -11.27
CA ALA A 19 -6.96 -5.33 -10.02
C ALA A 19 -5.94 -4.20 -10.04
N GLN A 20 -6.22 -3.13 -9.31
CA GLN A 20 -5.27 -2.05 -9.16
C GLN A 20 -4.09 -2.60 -8.38
N GLU A 21 -2.95 -2.74 -9.06
CA GLU A 21 -1.71 -3.16 -8.42
C GLU A 21 -1.35 -2.16 -7.32
N SER A 22 -1.12 -2.65 -6.10
CA SER A 22 -0.65 -1.83 -4.99
C SER A 22 0.81 -1.46 -5.23
N LEU A 23 1.14 -0.17 -5.10
CA LEU A 23 2.52 0.28 -5.11
C LEU A 23 3.14 -0.01 -3.74
N ARG A 24 4.17 -0.86 -3.71
CA ARG A 24 4.91 -1.18 -2.49
C ARG A 24 6.00 -0.14 -2.25
N VAL A 25 6.00 0.46 -1.06
CA VAL A 25 6.96 1.48 -0.65
C VAL A 25 7.71 0.98 0.58
N GLY A 26 9.02 0.76 0.44
CA GLY A 26 9.89 0.42 1.55
C GLY A 26 10.18 1.63 2.43
N VAL A 27 10.04 1.46 3.74
CA VAL A 27 10.30 2.48 4.75
C VAL A 27 11.24 1.87 5.79
N ILE A 28 12.46 2.40 5.86
CA ILE A 28 13.44 2.02 6.88
C ILE A 28 13.55 3.19 7.85
N GLN A 29 13.29 2.94 9.12
CA GLN A 29 13.33 3.96 10.17
C GLN A 29 13.87 3.35 11.47
N SER A 30 14.33 4.21 12.38
CA SER A 30 14.59 3.80 13.76
C SER A 30 13.29 3.73 14.53
N LEU A 31 12.75 2.53 14.73
CA LEU A 31 11.53 2.29 15.50
C LEU A 31 11.83 1.81 16.93
N SER A 32 13.07 1.39 17.15
CA SER A 32 13.69 1.19 18.45
C SER A 32 15.02 1.96 18.56
N GLY A 33 15.62 1.96 19.76
CA GLY A 33 16.84 2.71 20.04
C GLY A 33 16.60 4.17 20.39
N ILE A 34 17.65 4.99 20.28
CA ILE A 34 17.65 6.38 20.77
C ILE A 34 16.80 7.32 19.91
N ALA A 35 16.54 6.96 18.65
CA ALA A 35 15.77 7.76 17.70
C ALA A 35 14.35 7.19 17.45
N ALA A 36 13.88 6.30 18.34
CA ALA A 36 12.61 5.59 18.17
C ALA A 36 11.38 6.52 18.08
N GLU A 37 11.39 7.65 18.78
CA GLU A 37 10.28 8.60 18.76
C GLU A 37 10.18 9.27 17.39
N ASP A 38 11.30 9.77 16.86
CA ASP A 38 11.37 10.40 15.54
C ASP A 38 10.90 9.43 14.43
N GLY A 39 11.39 8.20 14.44
CA GLY A 39 11.01 7.20 13.42
C GLY A 39 9.53 6.83 13.49
N LYS A 40 8.95 6.73 14.69
CA LYS A 40 7.50 6.51 14.86
C LYS A 40 6.68 7.68 14.35
N THR A 41 7.11 8.92 14.60
CA THR A 41 6.44 10.11 14.05
C THR A 41 6.45 10.09 12.52
N VAL A 42 7.57 9.69 11.90
CA VAL A 42 7.65 9.56 10.43
C VAL A 42 6.71 8.48 9.91
N VAL A 43 6.70 7.29 10.52
CA VAL A 43 5.79 6.20 10.10
C VAL A 43 4.33 6.63 10.22
N GLN A 44 3.93 7.27 11.32
CA GLN A 44 2.57 7.77 11.49
C GLN A 44 2.19 8.81 10.42
N ALA A 45 3.11 9.70 10.04
CA ALA A 45 2.87 10.66 8.96
C ALA A 45 2.68 9.97 7.60
N LEU A 46 3.44 8.89 7.34
CA LEU A 46 3.31 8.10 6.12
C LEU A 46 1.99 7.31 6.09
N GLU A 47 1.54 6.76 7.21
CA GLU A 47 0.24 6.10 7.35
C GLU A 47 -0.92 7.07 7.03
N LEU A 48 -0.88 8.29 7.57
CA LEU A 48 -1.87 9.33 7.25
C LEU A 48 -1.87 9.70 5.76
N ALA A 49 -0.69 9.72 5.12
CA ALA A 49 -0.58 9.98 3.69
C ALA A 49 -1.10 8.79 2.85
N GLN A 50 -0.84 7.55 3.28
CA GLN A 50 -1.39 6.34 2.68
C GLN A 50 -2.91 6.39 2.72
N GLU A 51 -3.53 6.68 3.87
CA GLU A 51 -4.99 6.78 3.99
C GLU A 51 -5.58 7.81 3.02
N GLU A 52 -4.94 8.97 2.85
CA GLU A 52 -5.37 9.99 1.90
C GLU A 52 -5.27 9.53 0.45
N LEU A 53 -4.20 8.79 0.10
CA LEU A 53 -4.03 8.22 -1.23
C LEU A 53 -5.06 7.12 -1.51
N GLU A 54 -5.35 6.26 -0.53
CA GLU A 54 -6.38 5.23 -0.63
C GLU A 54 -7.77 5.84 -0.86
N ARG A 55 -8.11 6.94 -0.16
CA ARG A 55 -9.35 7.71 -0.42
C ARG A 55 -9.43 8.26 -1.84
N ARG A 56 -8.29 8.51 -2.48
CA ARG A 56 -8.19 8.98 -3.87
C ARG A 56 -8.11 7.83 -4.88
N GLY A 57 -8.31 6.59 -4.42
CA GLY A 57 -8.25 5.39 -5.25
C GLY A 57 -6.84 5.07 -5.69
N VAL A 58 -5.82 5.34 -4.86
CA VAL A 58 -4.43 4.90 -5.08
C VAL A 58 -4.08 3.91 -3.98
N GLN A 59 -3.78 2.67 -4.34
CA GLN A 59 -3.40 1.63 -3.36
C GLN A 59 -1.89 1.63 -3.12
N ILE A 60 -1.48 1.88 -1.88
CA ILE A 60 -0.09 1.87 -1.42
C ILE A 60 0.06 0.79 -0.34
N GLU A 61 1.14 0.02 -0.37
CA GLU A 61 1.55 -0.87 0.72
C GLU A 61 2.85 -0.33 1.32
N LEU A 62 2.79 0.20 2.56
CA LEU A 62 3.98 0.56 3.31
C LEU A 62 4.62 -0.71 3.89
N VAL A 63 5.87 -0.97 3.53
CA VAL A 63 6.68 -2.07 4.07
C VAL A 63 7.70 -1.46 5.03
N VAL A 64 7.44 -1.58 6.33
CA VAL A 64 8.18 -0.86 7.37
C VAL A 64 9.18 -1.78 8.08
N GLU A 65 10.45 -1.35 8.14
CA GLU A 65 11.54 -2.06 8.84
C GLU A 65 12.20 -1.15 9.88
N ASP A 66 12.55 -1.77 11.02
CA ASP A 66 13.28 -1.13 12.11
C ASP A 66 14.79 -1.36 11.97
N ASP A 67 15.54 -0.28 11.74
CA ASP A 67 17.00 -0.34 11.71
C ASP A 67 17.66 -0.25 13.08
N GLN A 68 16.90 0.02 14.14
CA GLN A 68 17.37 0.16 15.53
C GLN A 68 18.43 1.26 15.72
N THR A 69 18.49 2.24 14.80
CA THR A 69 19.56 3.25 14.74
C THR A 69 20.95 2.64 14.48
N ILE A 70 21.00 1.48 13.80
CA ILE A 70 22.24 0.79 13.45
C ILE A 70 22.43 0.86 11.94
N PRO A 71 23.44 1.59 11.42
CA PRO A 71 23.64 1.76 9.98
C PRO A 71 23.78 0.45 9.20
N LYS A 72 24.32 -0.59 9.83
CA LYS A 72 24.43 -1.92 9.23
C LYS A 72 23.05 -2.51 8.93
N ASN A 73 22.07 -2.31 9.81
CA ASN A 73 20.72 -2.82 9.63
C ASN A 73 20.06 -2.10 8.46
N THR A 74 20.21 -0.77 8.36
CA THR A 74 19.69 0.04 7.25
C THR A 74 20.18 -0.44 5.88
N VAL A 75 21.45 -0.85 5.76
CA VAL A 75 22.03 -1.31 4.48
C VAL A 75 21.63 -2.74 4.13
N SER A 76 21.27 -3.55 5.14
CA SER A 76 20.79 -4.93 4.95
C SER A 76 19.28 -5.06 4.83
N SER A 77 18.55 -3.99 5.13
CA SER A 77 17.13 -3.83 4.84
C SER A 77 16.89 -3.83 3.34
N TYR A 78 15.70 -4.30 2.95
CA TYR A 78 15.29 -4.73 1.60
C TYR A 78 16.07 -4.19 0.39
#